data_AF-A0A382PMJ1-F1
#
_entry.id   AF-A0A382PMJ1-F1
#
_cell.length_a   1.000
_cell.length_b   1.000
_cell.length_c   1.000
_cell.angle_alpha   90.00
_cell.angle_beta   90.00
_cell.angle_gamma   90.00
#
_symmetry.space_group_name_H-M   'P 1'
#
loop_
_entity.id
_entity.type
_entity.pdbx_description
1 polymer ?
#
loop_
_entity_poly.entity_id
_entity_poly.type
_entity_poly.pdbx_seq_one_letter_code
_entity_poly.pdbx_strand_id
1 'polypeptide(L)'
;MNQLTISPNDFPAVEKCTYINAANVALMYRGASEAIVAWQEDVAENGSNNFDEAAEEAVFFGLHEAGARLFNASPADIAGGSSATDLLSSLAW
;
A
#
# COMPACT_ATOMS: atom_id res chain seq x y z
N MET A 1 21.42 4.75 20.58
CA MET A 1 21.24 4.20 19.21
C MET A 1 19.92 3.45 19.20
N ASN A 2 18.88 3.99 18.56
CA ASN A 2 17.64 3.24 18.36
C ASN A 2 17.90 2.20 17.29
N GLN A 3 17.76 0.92 17.64
CA GLN A 3 17.97 -0.18 16.73
C GLN A 3 16.83 -0.16 15.69
N LEU A 4 17.17 -0.17 14.40
CA LEU A 4 16.23 -0.36 13.28
C LEU A 4 15.76 -1.82 13.26
N THR A 5 15.18 -2.32 14.35
CA THR A 5 14.76 -3.71 14.48
C THR A 5 13.42 -3.92 13.79
N ILE A 6 13.43 -4.75 12.76
CA ILE A 6 12.22 -5.30 12.14
C ILE A 6 11.55 -6.21 13.16
N SER A 7 10.30 -5.92 13.52
CA SER A 7 9.53 -6.67 14.51
C SER A 7 8.71 -7.80 13.85
N PRO A 8 8.67 -9.02 14.42
CA PRO A 8 7.72 -10.06 14.01
C PRO A 8 6.25 -9.65 14.08
N ASN A 9 5.91 -8.69 14.95
CA ASN A 9 4.57 -8.14 15.03
C ASN A 9 4.21 -7.30 13.82
N ASP A 10 5.20 -6.63 13.22
CA ASP A 10 5.00 -5.80 12.03
C ASP A 10 5.20 -6.60 10.75
N PHE A 11 6.14 -7.56 10.74
CA PHE A 11 6.51 -8.36 9.58
C PHE A 11 6.61 -9.85 9.96
N PRO A 12 5.51 -10.62 9.96
CA PRO A 12 5.47 -11.97 10.51
C PRO A 12 6.47 -12.96 9.87
N ALA A 13 6.81 -12.75 8.59
CA ALA A 13 7.70 -13.64 7.85
C ALA A 13 9.14 -13.68 8.40
N VAL A 14 9.56 -12.68 9.18
CA VAL A 14 10.93 -12.65 9.73
C VAL A 14 11.20 -13.72 10.78
N GLU A 15 10.16 -14.36 11.33
CA GLU A 15 10.32 -15.54 12.21
C GLU A 15 10.72 -16.80 11.41
N LYS A 16 10.44 -16.82 10.11
CA LYS A 16 10.63 -17.99 9.25
C LYS A 16 11.95 -17.94 8.49
N CYS A 17 12.46 -16.75 8.19
CA CYS A 17 13.70 -16.58 7.44
C CYS A 17 14.38 -15.23 7.71
N THR A 18 15.69 -15.20 7.44
CA THR A 18 16.42 -13.93 7.29
C THR A 18 16.14 -13.36 5.91
N TYR A 19 15.31 -12.31 5.85
CA TYR A 19 14.88 -11.72 4.59
C TYR A 19 15.88 -10.67 4.08
N ILE A 20 16.52 -10.95 2.94
CA ILE A 20 17.53 -10.06 2.32
C ILE A 20 17.12 -9.55 0.94
N ASN A 21 15.85 -9.70 0.55
CA ASN A 21 15.34 -9.42 -0.80
C ASN A 21 14.29 -8.30 -0.86
N ALA A 22 14.34 -7.35 0.08
CA ALA A 22 13.35 -6.27 0.19
C ALA A 22 13.30 -5.31 -1.00
N ALA A 23 14.37 -5.22 -1.79
CA ALA A 23 14.42 -4.39 -3.00
C ALA A 23 13.64 -4.98 -4.18
N ASN A 24 13.30 -6.28 -4.15
CA ASN A 24 12.47 -6.92 -5.17
C ASN A 24 10.98 -6.75 -4.83
N VAL A 25 10.50 -7.51 -3.84
CA VAL A 25 9.17 -7.35 -3.24
C VAL A 25 9.36 -7.34 -1.74
N ALA A 26 8.94 -6.29 -1.05
CA ALA A 26 9.12 -6.20 0.40
C ALA A 26 8.21 -7.19 1.14
N LEU A 27 8.56 -7.51 2.40
CA LEU A 27 7.62 -8.16 3.30
C LEU A 27 6.42 -7.23 3.54
N MET A 28 5.21 -7.78 3.54
CA MET A 28 4.01 -6.99 3.83
C MET A 28 3.96 -6.63 5.32
N TYR A 29 3.74 -5.35 5.62
CA TYR A 29 3.43 -4.90 6.97
C TYR A 29 2.08 -5.51 7.42
N ARG A 30 1.99 -5.99 8.66
CA ARG A 30 0.82 -6.68 9.19
C ARG A 30 -0.46 -5.86 9.03
N GLY A 31 -0.44 -4.58 9.42
CA GLY A 31 -1.61 -3.72 9.28
C GLY A 31 -2.05 -3.50 7.83
N ALA A 32 -1.12 -3.52 6.87
CA ALA A 32 -1.47 -3.46 5.44
C ALA A 32 -2.10 -4.77 4.96
N SER A 33 -1.58 -5.92 5.41
CA SER A 33 -2.19 -7.22 5.12
C SER A 33 -3.61 -7.32 5.68
N GLU A 34 -3.83 -6.86 6.91
CA GLU A 34 -5.15 -6.86 7.57
C GLU A 34 -6.14 -5.97 6.80
N ALA A 35 -5.73 -4.77 6.40
CA ALA A 35 -6.57 -3.88 5.61
C ALA A 35 -6.94 -4.46 4.23
N ILE A 36 -5.99 -5.12 3.55
CA ILE A 36 -6.24 -5.77 2.25
C ILE A 36 -7.26 -6.91 2.41
N VAL A 37 -7.08 -7.77 3.41
CA VAL A 37 -8.00 -8.90 3.64
C VAL A 37 -9.39 -8.38 3.96
N ALA A 38 -9.51 -7.43 4.89
CA ALA A 38 -10.80 -6.85 5.25
C ALA A 38 -11.51 -6.19 4.05
N TRP A 39 -10.78 -5.46 3.21
CA TRP A 39 -11.33 -4.87 1.99
C TRP A 39 -11.82 -5.94 1.00
N GLN A 40 -11.01 -6.98 0.75
CA GLN A 40 -11.39 -8.04 -0.19
C GLN A 40 -12.59 -8.84 0.31
N GLU A 41 -12.69 -9.11 1.62
CA GLU A 41 -13.84 -9.74 2.23
C GLU A 41 -15.11 -8.88 2.06
N ASP A 42 -15.02 -7.58 2.38
CA ASP A 42 -16.16 -6.66 2.26
C ASP A 42 -16.67 -6.56 0.81
N VAL A 43 -15.76 -6.41 -0.16
CA VAL A 43 -16.13 -6.36 -1.58
C VAL A 43 -16.73 -7.69 -2.05
N ALA A 44 -16.22 -8.83 -1.58
CA ALA A 44 -16.75 -10.14 -1.96
C ALA A 44 -18.16 -10.39 -1.43
N GLU A 45 -18.48 -9.91 -0.22
CA GLU A 45 -19.77 -10.09 0.43
C GLU A 45 -20.82 -9.06 -0.03
N ASN A 46 -20.40 -7.80 -0.21
CA ASN A 46 -21.32 -6.67 -0.42
C ASN A 46 -21.29 -6.12 -1.85
N GLY A 47 -20.26 -6.46 -2.63
CA GLY A 47 -20.10 -5.98 -4.00
C GLY A 47 -20.10 -4.45 -4.10
N SER A 48 -20.71 -3.92 -5.14
CA SER A 48 -20.80 -2.47 -5.37
C SER A 48 -21.68 -1.72 -4.37
N ASN A 49 -22.33 -2.40 -3.41
CA ASN A 49 -23.05 -1.70 -2.35
C ASN A 49 -22.08 -1.03 -1.37
N ASN A 50 -20.89 -1.60 -1.18
CA ASN A 50 -19.85 -1.02 -0.33
C ASN A 50 -18.62 -0.55 -1.14
N PHE A 51 -18.45 -1.06 -2.36
CA PHE A 51 -17.54 -0.46 -3.34
C PHE A 51 -18.27 0.58 -4.19
N ASP A 52 -18.59 1.71 -3.56
CA ASP A 52 -19.22 2.87 -4.19
C ASP A 52 -18.21 3.98 -4.50
N GLU A 53 -18.67 5.06 -5.15
CA GLU A 53 -17.83 6.21 -5.52
C GLU A 53 -17.15 6.86 -4.31
N ALA A 54 -17.82 6.87 -3.15
CA ALA A 54 -17.27 7.46 -1.92
C ALA A 54 -16.15 6.60 -1.34
N ALA A 55 -16.29 5.28 -1.37
CA ALA A 55 -15.25 4.34 -0.98
C ALA A 55 -14.03 4.43 -1.90
N GLU A 56 -14.25 4.56 -3.22
CA GLU A 56 -13.19 4.76 -4.19
C GLU A 56 -12.43 6.07 -3.96
N GLU A 57 -13.15 7.19 -3.80
CA GLU A 57 -12.55 8.50 -3.53
C GLU A 57 -11.74 8.51 -2.23
N ALA A 58 -12.27 7.93 -1.16
CA ALA A 58 -11.61 7.88 0.14
C ALA A 58 -10.25 7.17 0.09
N VAL A 59 -10.16 6.06 -0.65
CA VAL A 59 -8.91 5.30 -0.80
C VAL A 59 -7.85 6.13 -1.55
N PHE A 60 -8.22 6.76 -2.66
CA PHE A 60 -7.28 7.54 -3.46
C PHE A 60 -6.86 8.86 -2.78
N PHE A 61 -7.79 9.53 -2.11
CA PHE A 61 -7.49 10.76 -1.37
C PHE A 61 -6.47 10.50 -0.25
N GLY A 62 -6.68 9.44 0.54
CA GLY A 62 -5.75 9.06 1.60
C GLY A 62 -4.35 8.70 1.08
N LEU A 63 -4.29 8.02 -0.08
CA LEU A 63 -3.04 7.68 -0.75
C LEU A 63 -2.27 8.93 -1.19
N HIS A 64 -2.93 9.89 -1.84
CA HIS A 64 -2.31 11.14 -2.28
C HIS A 64 -1.76 11.94 -1.10
N GLU A 65 -2.53 12.07 -0.02
CA GLU A 65 -2.11 12.75 1.22
C GLU A 65 -0.88 12.10 1.86
N ALA A 66 -0.86 10.76 1.96
CA ALA A 66 0.28 10.03 2.52
C ALA A 66 1.54 10.16 1.65
N GLY A 67 1.40 10.03 0.33
CA GLY A 67 2.48 10.21 -0.63
C GLY A 67 3.04 11.63 -0.62
N ALA A 68 2.18 12.64 -0.59
CA ALA A 68 2.55 14.05 -0.53
C ALA A 68 3.42 14.34 0.70
N ARG A 69 3.04 13.82 1.88
CA ARG A 69 3.85 13.93 3.09
C ARG A 69 5.21 13.23 2.97
N LEU A 70 5.24 12.04 2.36
CA LEU A 70 6.48 11.27 2.17
C LEU A 70 7.48 12.01 1.27
N PHE A 71 7.00 12.61 0.18
CA PHE A 71 7.84 13.27 -0.82
C PHE A 71 7.97 14.79 -0.61
N ASN A 72 7.31 15.36 0.40
CA ASN A 72 7.22 16.81 0.62
C ASN A 72 6.73 17.56 -0.64
N ALA A 73 5.58 17.11 -1.16
CA ALA A 73 4.94 17.61 -2.38
C ALA A 73 3.47 17.98 -2.12
N SER A 74 2.77 18.50 -3.13
CA SER A 74 1.30 18.66 -3.07
C SER A 74 0.61 17.31 -3.33
N PRO A 75 -0.55 17.02 -2.72
CA PRO A 75 -1.38 15.87 -3.11
C PRO A 75 -1.70 15.84 -4.61
N ALA A 76 -1.84 17.01 -5.24
CA ALA A 76 -2.08 17.14 -6.68
C ALA A 76 -0.87 16.73 -7.55
N ASP A 77 0.33 16.61 -6.97
CA ASP A 77 1.54 16.17 -7.66
C ASP A 77 1.75 14.64 -7.56
N ILE A 78 0.88 13.93 -6.85
CA ILE A 78 0.99 12.49 -6.61
C ILE A 78 0.02 11.73 -7.52
N ALA A 79 0.54 10.76 -8.27
CA ALA A 79 -0.25 9.78 -9.00
C ALA A 79 -0.04 8.38 -8.40
N GLY A 80 -1.14 7.63 -8.23
CA GLY A 80 -1.11 6.22 -7.85
C GLY A 80 -1.10 5.29 -9.07
N GLY A 81 -0.45 4.13 -8.96
CA GLY A 81 -0.44 3.11 -9.99
C GLY A 81 -0.12 1.73 -9.43
N SER A 82 -0.33 0.68 -10.23
CA SER A 82 -0.20 -0.70 -9.78
C SER A 82 1.25 -1.18 -9.67
N SER A 83 2.17 -0.56 -10.41
CA SER A 83 3.60 -0.87 -10.39
C SER A 83 4.45 0.27 -10.97
N ALA A 84 5.76 0.21 -10.76
CA ALA A 84 6.71 1.13 -11.40
C ALA A 84 6.67 1.03 -12.93
N THR A 85 6.55 -0.19 -13.49
CA THR A 85 6.45 -0.40 -14.93
C THR A 85 5.19 0.24 -15.51
N ASP A 86 4.05 0.02 -14.85
CA ASP A 86 2.75 0.58 -15.24
C ASP A 86 2.79 2.12 -15.29
N LEU A 87 3.33 2.75 -14.24
CA LEU A 87 3.49 4.21 -14.18
C LEU A 87 4.51 4.75 -15.19
N LEU A 88 5.59 4.04 -15.48
CA LEU A 88 6.52 4.45 -16.54
C LEU A 88 5.88 4.37 -17.92
N SER A 89 5.08 3.33 -18.17
CA SER A 89 4.34 3.16 -19.42
C SER A 89 3.24 4.20 -19.61
N SER A 90 2.65 4.75 -18.55
CA SER A 90 1.65 5.82 -18.68
C SER A 90 2.24 7.17 -19.12
N LEU A 91 3.55 7.38 -18.94
CA LEU A 91 4.28 8.57 -19.37
C LEU A 91 4.87 8.43 -20.78
N ALA A 92 5.21 7.21 -21.17
CA ALA A 92 5.81 6.90 -22.46
C ALA A 92 4.72 6.68 -23.51
N TRP A 93 4.38 7.75 -24.24
CA TRP A 93 3.53 7.69 -25.42
C TRP A 93 4.31 7.21 -26.65
#